data_AF-A0A4Q5QM27-F1
#
_entry.id   AF-A0A4Q5QM27-F1
#
_cell.length_a   1.000
_cell.length_b   1.000
_cell.length_c   1.000
_cell.angle_alpha   90.00
_cell.angle_beta   90.00
_cell.angle_gamma   90.00
#
_symmetry.space_group_name_H-M   'P 1'
#
loop_
_entity.id
_entity.type
_entity.pdbx_description
1 polymer ?
#
loop_
_entity_poly.entity_id
_entity_poly.type
_entity_poly.pdbx_seq_one_letter_code
_entity_poly.pdbx_strand_id
1 'polypeptide(L)'
;GQETYGEDPYLTGQLGSALVRGFQGTDPRYYKITVCAKHFAVHSGPEQLRHEFNAQISDYDLWDTYLPAFRDLVVDAKVAGVMCAYNAYAGQPCCGSDKLMQDILYKKWQFKGYVTSDCDGLNDFWQHHKTDPDAATAAADAVLHGTDLECATGQLFTYNSLLEAVQRGLVKEAQLDASVKRLFKIRFQLGMFDPVEQVPYAQIPLSVVESAPHQAAALQLARESVVLLKNDKNTLPLRKNLRKIAVLGPNADNEAVQLGNYNGFPTKLITPLAGIRAKVGPGTEVVYVQGVDYASNTVYEPLDLSARLAYQGQPGWHAEYFRGVALAGPPVATRQEPKLDFYLANVQQ
;
A
#
# COMPACT_ATOMS: atom_id res chain seq x y z
N GLY A 1 -8.13 8.37 -5.72
CA GLY A 1 -8.41 7.90 -4.34
C GLY A 1 -7.30 8.36 -3.41
N GLN A 2 -7.31 8.00 -2.12
CA GLN A 2 -6.28 8.51 -1.18
C GLN A 2 -4.85 8.04 -1.47
N GLU A 3 -4.67 6.97 -2.25
CA GLU A 3 -3.36 6.43 -2.67
C GLU A 3 -2.79 7.10 -3.94
N THR A 4 -3.57 7.94 -4.62
CA THR A 4 -3.16 8.60 -5.87
C THR A 4 -2.57 9.98 -5.59
N TYR A 5 -1.69 10.47 -6.46
CA TYR A 5 -1.15 11.83 -6.40
C TYR A 5 -2.13 12.94 -6.84
N GLY A 6 -3.39 12.59 -7.09
CA GLY A 6 -4.42 13.50 -7.57
C GLY A 6 -4.98 13.05 -8.92
N GLU A 7 -5.60 13.98 -9.63
CA GLU A 7 -6.26 13.74 -10.92
C GLU A 7 -5.43 14.17 -12.13
N ASP A 8 -4.33 14.88 -11.92
CA ASP A 8 -3.47 15.40 -13.00
C ASP A 8 -2.37 14.37 -13.38
N PRO A 9 -2.35 13.89 -14.64
CA PRO A 9 -1.35 12.93 -15.10
C PRO A 9 0.08 13.45 -15.03
N TYR A 10 0.29 14.75 -15.27
CA TYR A 10 1.62 15.36 -15.24
C TYR A 10 2.18 15.40 -13.81
N LEU A 11 1.42 15.91 -12.84
CA LEU A 11 1.79 15.93 -11.43
C LEU A 11 2.08 14.52 -10.92
N THR A 12 1.24 13.55 -11.29
CA THR A 12 1.42 12.14 -10.94
C THR A 12 2.75 11.59 -11.49
N GLY A 13 3.07 11.87 -12.75
CA GLY A 13 4.34 11.49 -13.37
C GLY A 13 5.56 12.12 -12.70
N GLN A 14 5.49 13.40 -12.34
CA GLN A 14 6.59 14.11 -11.67
C GLN A 14 6.85 13.57 -10.27
N LEU A 15 5.82 13.43 -9.45
CA LEU A 15 5.94 12.91 -8.07
C LEU A 15 6.35 11.44 -8.07
N GLY A 16 5.75 10.61 -8.92
CA GLY A 16 6.13 9.21 -9.07
C GLY A 16 7.59 9.05 -9.54
N SER A 17 8.06 9.88 -10.47
CA SER A 17 9.46 9.86 -10.92
C SER A 17 10.44 10.24 -9.81
N ALA A 18 10.09 11.21 -8.96
CA ALA A 18 10.88 11.55 -7.79
C ALA A 18 10.96 10.38 -6.78
N LEU A 19 9.82 9.69 -6.55
CA LEU A 19 9.77 8.49 -5.72
C LEU A 19 10.68 7.39 -6.28
N VAL A 20 10.58 7.07 -7.58
CA VAL A 20 11.44 6.07 -8.24
C VAL A 20 12.91 6.36 -8.00
N ARG A 21 13.37 7.60 -8.24
CA ARG A 21 14.78 7.96 -8.06
C ARG A 21 15.23 7.87 -6.60
N GLY A 22 14.40 8.31 -5.66
CA GLY A 22 14.73 8.28 -4.23
C GLY A 22 14.78 6.86 -3.65
N PHE A 23 13.84 6.01 -4.08
CA PHE A 23 13.69 4.65 -3.57
C PHE A 23 14.68 3.69 -4.22
N GLN A 24 14.88 3.77 -5.55
CA GLN A 24 15.84 2.90 -6.25
C GLN A 24 17.30 3.24 -5.94
N GLY A 25 17.56 4.46 -5.46
CA GLY A 25 18.90 4.90 -5.12
C GLY A 25 19.74 5.26 -6.35
N THR A 26 20.98 5.65 -6.09
CA THR A 26 21.92 6.17 -7.09
C THR A 26 23.18 5.31 -7.24
N ASP A 27 23.26 4.19 -6.52
CA ASP A 27 24.37 3.26 -6.67
C ASP A 27 24.37 2.67 -8.10
N PRO A 28 25.52 2.66 -8.79
CA PRO A 28 25.58 2.24 -10.20
C PRO A 28 25.40 0.73 -10.39
N ARG A 29 25.57 -0.07 -9.33
CA ARG A 29 25.47 -1.53 -9.36
C ARG A 29 24.21 -2.05 -8.68
N TYR A 30 23.84 -1.44 -7.55
CA TYR A 30 22.75 -1.93 -6.70
C TYR A 30 21.54 -1.00 -6.65
N TYR A 31 20.35 -1.58 -6.72
CA TYR A 31 19.15 -0.89 -6.25
C TYR A 31 19.14 -0.88 -4.72
N LYS A 32 18.71 0.26 -4.14
CA LYS A 32 18.41 0.35 -2.71
C LYS A 32 17.17 -0.48 -2.37
N ILE A 33 16.09 -0.24 -3.09
CA ILE A 33 14.89 -1.08 -3.18
C ILE A 33 14.32 -0.94 -4.60
N THR A 34 13.58 -1.93 -5.09
CA THR A 34 12.87 -1.77 -6.36
C THR A 34 11.53 -1.07 -6.17
N VAL A 35 11.17 -0.19 -7.10
CA VAL A 35 9.85 0.44 -7.13
C VAL A 35 8.99 -0.26 -8.19
N CYS A 36 7.71 -0.41 -7.89
CA CYS A 36 6.73 -1.00 -8.77
C CYS A 36 5.65 0.02 -9.12
N ALA A 37 5.56 0.44 -10.39
CA ALA A 37 4.51 1.34 -10.84
C ALA A 37 3.18 0.60 -10.92
N LYS A 38 2.13 1.11 -10.26
CA LYS A 38 0.83 0.43 -10.18
C LYS A 38 -0.35 1.41 -10.19
N HIS A 39 -1.53 1.00 -10.65
CA HIS A 39 -1.87 -0.29 -11.27
C HIS A 39 -1.96 -0.10 -12.80
N PHE A 40 -1.13 -0.82 -13.57
CA PHE A 40 -0.98 -0.66 -15.01
C PHE A 40 -2.01 -1.51 -15.78
N ALA A 41 -3.02 -0.94 -16.43
CA ALA A 41 -3.39 0.48 -16.46
C ALA A 41 -4.91 0.62 -16.35
N VAL A 42 -5.40 1.87 -16.48
CA VAL A 42 -6.83 2.16 -16.55
C VAL A 42 -7.60 1.72 -15.30
N HIS A 43 -6.92 1.73 -14.15
CA HIS A 43 -7.48 1.35 -12.87
C HIS A 43 -7.79 2.59 -12.03
N SER A 44 -9.01 3.12 -12.18
CA SER A 44 -9.46 4.30 -11.44
C SER A 44 -10.85 4.14 -10.83
N GLY A 45 -11.33 2.90 -10.79
CA GLY A 45 -12.62 2.51 -10.24
C GLY A 45 -13.65 2.13 -11.31
N PRO A 46 -14.83 1.66 -10.87
CA PRO A 46 -15.25 1.56 -9.46
C PRO A 46 -14.52 0.44 -8.71
N GLU A 47 -13.96 0.77 -7.53
CA GLU A 47 -13.10 -0.13 -6.75
C GLU A 47 -13.77 -1.47 -6.39
N GLN A 48 -15.08 -1.43 -6.07
CA GLN A 48 -15.85 -2.62 -5.74
C GLN A 48 -15.95 -3.64 -6.88
N LEU A 49 -15.81 -3.21 -8.13
CA LEU A 49 -15.90 -4.06 -9.31
C LEU A 49 -14.52 -4.40 -9.89
N ARG A 50 -13.42 -4.07 -9.20
CA ARG A 50 -12.07 -4.16 -9.75
C ARG A 50 -11.72 -5.52 -10.40
N HIS A 51 -12.26 -6.62 -9.86
CA HIS A 51 -12.02 -8.00 -10.32
C HIS A 51 -12.80 -8.40 -11.58
N GLU A 52 -13.83 -7.66 -11.99
CA GLU A 52 -14.70 -8.00 -13.13
C GLU A 52 -14.91 -6.82 -14.09
N PHE A 53 -14.46 -5.63 -13.70
CA PHE A 53 -14.64 -4.42 -14.49
C PHE A 53 -13.86 -4.51 -15.81
N ASN A 54 -14.54 -4.17 -16.90
CA ASN A 54 -13.93 -4.02 -18.22
C ASN A 54 -13.98 -2.54 -18.63
N ALA A 55 -12.83 -1.88 -18.56
CA ALA A 55 -12.70 -0.48 -18.93
C ALA A 55 -12.81 -0.30 -20.45
N GLN A 56 -13.71 0.59 -20.87
CA GLN A 56 -13.93 0.98 -22.26
C GLN A 56 -13.70 2.49 -22.38
N ILE A 57 -12.50 2.87 -22.81
CA ILE A 57 -12.08 4.27 -22.96
C ILE A 57 -11.59 4.53 -24.38
N SER A 58 -11.57 5.80 -24.77
CA SER A 58 -11.00 6.19 -26.06
C SER A 58 -9.47 6.05 -26.07
N ASP A 59 -8.88 5.91 -27.25
CA ASP A 59 -7.42 5.97 -27.39
C ASP A 59 -6.87 7.32 -26.93
N TYR A 60 -7.63 8.40 -27.10
CA TYR A 60 -7.26 9.72 -26.59
C TYR A 60 -7.09 9.68 -25.07
N ASP A 61 -8.10 9.23 -24.32
CA ASP A 61 -8.03 9.18 -22.85
C ASP A 61 -6.91 8.24 -22.36
N LEU A 62 -6.68 7.13 -23.09
CA LEU A 62 -5.58 6.24 -22.77
C LEU A 62 -4.24 7.00 -22.79
N TRP A 63 -3.96 7.74 -23.86
CA TRP A 63 -2.69 8.44 -24.04
C TRP A 63 -2.58 9.77 -23.30
N ASP A 64 -3.70 10.47 -23.08
CA ASP A 64 -3.77 11.78 -22.43
C ASP A 64 -3.87 11.69 -20.91
N THR A 65 -4.57 10.67 -20.39
CA THR A 65 -4.90 10.57 -18.96
C THR A 65 -4.21 9.40 -18.27
N TYR A 66 -4.32 8.19 -18.82
CA TYR A 66 -3.94 6.97 -18.06
C TYR A 66 -2.47 6.58 -18.20
N LEU A 67 -1.87 6.77 -19.39
CA LEU A 67 -0.51 6.35 -19.66
C LEU A 67 0.62 7.36 -19.37
N PRO A 68 0.42 8.70 -19.32
CA PRO A 68 1.54 9.64 -19.15
C PRO A 68 2.41 9.35 -17.93
N ALA A 69 1.81 9.12 -16.76
CA ALA A 69 2.57 8.83 -15.56
C ALA A 69 3.39 7.53 -15.69
N PHE A 70 2.81 6.46 -16.23
CA PHE A 70 3.54 5.21 -16.45
C PHE A 70 4.66 5.37 -17.47
N ARG A 71 4.44 6.13 -18.55
CA ARG A 71 5.48 6.46 -19.53
C ARG A 71 6.65 7.13 -18.85
N ASP A 72 6.42 8.16 -18.03
CA ASP A 72 7.49 8.90 -17.36
C ASP A 72 8.26 7.98 -16.41
N LEU A 73 7.55 7.13 -15.65
CA LEU A 73 8.17 6.17 -14.74
C LEU A 73 9.02 5.12 -15.48
N VAL A 74 8.51 4.57 -16.59
CA VAL A 74 9.18 3.53 -17.39
C VAL A 74 10.33 4.09 -18.21
N VAL A 75 10.08 5.17 -18.96
CA VAL A 75 10.99 5.71 -19.96
C VAL A 75 12.01 6.66 -19.33
N ASP A 76 11.61 7.53 -18.40
CA ASP A 76 12.47 8.60 -17.91
C ASP A 76 13.04 8.29 -16.52
N ALA A 77 12.22 7.78 -15.59
CA ALA A 77 12.67 7.42 -14.25
C ALA A 77 13.28 6.02 -14.15
N LYS A 78 13.08 5.17 -15.16
CA LYS A 78 13.59 3.78 -15.24
C LYS A 78 13.14 2.94 -14.03
N VAL A 79 11.83 2.94 -13.77
CA VAL A 79 11.23 2.09 -12.73
C VAL A 79 11.58 0.62 -12.99
N ALA A 80 11.87 -0.14 -11.93
CA ALA A 80 12.33 -1.51 -12.00
C ALA A 80 11.18 -2.51 -12.14
N GLY A 81 9.98 -2.18 -11.64
CA GLY A 81 8.81 -3.03 -11.66
C GLY A 81 7.57 -2.32 -12.21
N VAL A 82 6.66 -3.09 -12.81
CA VAL A 82 5.30 -2.66 -13.14
C VAL A 82 4.32 -3.69 -12.59
N MET A 83 3.26 -3.25 -11.95
CA MET A 83 2.18 -4.12 -11.50
C MET A 83 0.97 -3.93 -12.41
N CYS A 84 0.57 -4.99 -13.09
CA CYS A 84 -0.60 -4.95 -13.97
C CYS A 84 -1.90 -5.01 -13.15
N ALA A 85 -2.94 -4.31 -13.60
CA ALA A 85 -4.18 -4.10 -12.86
C ALA A 85 -5.14 -5.30 -12.89
N TYR A 86 -6.08 -5.33 -11.93
CA TYR A 86 -7.17 -6.32 -11.84
C TYR A 86 -8.12 -6.31 -13.06
N ASN A 87 -8.50 -5.11 -13.51
CA ASN A 87 -9.56 -4.93 -14.50
C ASN A 87 -9.13 -5.41 -15.89
N ALA A 88 -10.12 -5.69 -16.73
CA ALA A 88 -9.92 -5.77 -18.17
C ALA A 88 -9.88 -4.37 -18.79
N TYR A 89 -9.23 -4.25 -19.94
CA TYR A 89 -9.27 -3.09 -20.82
C TYR A 89 -9.54 -3.55 -22.25
N ALA A 90 -10.58 -2.99 -22.86
CA ALA A 90 -11.02 -3.37 -24.22
C ALA A 90 -11.23 -4.89 -24.39
N GLY A 91 -11.69 -5.57 -23.33
CA GLY A 91 -12.00 -7.00 -23.35
C GLY A 91 -10.85 -7.96 -23.03
N GLN A 92 -9.63 -7.48 -22.78
CA GLN A 92 -8.51 -8.31 -22.30
C GLN A 92 -8.14 -7.94 -20.86
N PRO A 93 -7.82 -8.90 -19.97
CA PRO A 93 -7.26 -8.61 -18.66
C PRO A 93 -5.97 -7.78 -18.80
N CYS A 94 -5.75 -6.77 -17.95
CA CYS A 94 -4.57 -5.91 -18.10
C CYS A 94 -3.24 -6.68 -18.04
N CYS A 95 -3.15 -7.71 -17.20
CA CYS A 95 -1.97 -8.59 -17.10
C CYS A 95 -1.75 -9.53 -18.32
N GLY A 96 -2.78 -9.69 -19.17
CA GLY A 96 -2.79 -10.53 -20.38
C GLY A 96 -3.11 -9.70 -21.63
N SER A 97 -2.79 -8.41 -21.63
CA SER A 97 -3.19 -7.49 -22.70
C SER A 97 -2.12 -7.36 -23.77
N ASP A 98 -2.47 -7.65 -25.02
CA ASP A 98 -1.61 -7.39 -26.19
C ASP A 98 -1.23 -5.90 -26.26
N LYS A 99 -2.22 -5.02 -26.11
CA LYS A 99 -2.03 -3.58 -26.27
C LYS A 99 -1.19 -2.99 -25.14
N LEU A 100 -1.55 -3.24 -23.88
CA LEU A 100 -0.86 -2.64 -22.74
C LEU A 100 0.51 -3.28 -22.52
N MET A 101 0.58 -4.62 -22.48
CA MET A 101 1.79 -5.33 -22.11
C MET A 101 2.75 -5.45 -23.29
N GLN A 102 2.29 -6.00 -24.41
CA GLN A 102 3.19 -6.28 -25.54
C GLN A 102 3.51 -5.02 -26.33
N ASP A 103 2.49 -4.31 -26.82
CA ASP A 103 2.69 -3.19 -27.73
C ASP A 103 3.22 -1.94 -27.04
N ILE A 104 2.67 -1.58 -25.88
CA ILE A 104 3.05 -0.35 -25.20
C ILE A 104 4.24 -0.57 -24.28
N LEU A 105 4.12 -1.42 -23.26
CA LEU A 105 5.15 -1.57 -22.24
C LEU A 105 6.46 -2.16 -22.81
N TYR A 106 6.38 -3.30 -23.48
CA TYR A 106 7.57 -3.99 -23.99
C TYR A 106 8.07 -3.45 -25.34
N LYS A 107 7.21 -3.26 -26.35
CA LYS A 107 7.63 -2.80 -27.69
C LYS A 107 7.85 -1.29 -27.75
N LYS A 108 6.89 -0.46 -27.33
CA LYS A 108 6.99 1.01 -27.49
C LYS A 108 7.89 1.66 -26.45
N TRP A 109 7.74 1.29 -25.17
CA TRP A 109 8.53 1.87 -24.07
C TRP A 109 9.80 1.10 -23.74
N GLN A 110 9.99 -0.07 -24.36
CA GLN A 110 11.22 -0.86 -24.21
C GLN A 110 11.53 -1.21 -22.75
N PHE A 111 10.50 -1.48 -21.94
CA PHE A 111 10.66 -1.81 -20.52
C PHE A 111 11.60 -3.01 -20.32
N LYS A 112 12.53 -2.88 -19.36
CA LYS A 112 13.58 -3.88 -19.07
C LYS A 112 13.52 -4.44 -17.64
N GLY A 113 12.51 -4.04 -16.89
CA GLY A 113 12.27 -4.48 -15.52
C GLY A 113 11.49 -5.79 -15.46
N TYR A 114 10.75 -5.97 -14.36
CA TYR A 114 9.85 -7.11 -14.17
C TYR A 114 8.40 -6.66 -14.06
N VAL A 115 7.48 -7.58 -14.36
CA VAL A 115 6.05 -7.39 -14.16
C VAL A 115 5.54 -8.33 -13.06
N THR A 116 4.72 -7.80 -12.16
CA THR A 116 3.93 -8.61 -11.23
C THR A 116 2.44 -8.41 -11.50
N SER A 117 1.63 -9.43 -11.27
CA SER A 117 0.19 -9.22 -11.13
C SER A 117 -0.11 -8.41 -9.88
N ASP A 118 -1.25 -7.73 -9.88
CA ASP A 118 -1.91 -7.41 -8.62
C ASP A 118 -2.34 -8.71 -7.91
N CYS A 119 -2.61 -8.60 -6.62
CA CYS A 119 -2.75 -9.76 -5.76
C CYS A 119 -4.04 -10.54 -6.03
N ASP A 120 -3.89 -11.79 -6.46
CA ASP A 120 -4.95 -12.66 -6.98
C ASP A 120 -5.53 -12.18 -8.33
N GLY A 121 -4.93 -11.19 -9.00
CA GLY A 121 -5.44 -10.64 -10.27
C GLY A 121 -5.38 -11.62 -11.45
N LEU A 122 -4.51 -12.64 -11.42
CA LEU A 122 -4.49 -13.68 -12.45
C LEU A 122 -5.66 -14.66 -12.32
N ASN A 123 -6.21 -14.80 -11.10
CA ASN A 123 -7.41 -15.60 -10.88
C ASN A 123 -8.61 -15.01 -11.64
N ASP A 124 -8.64 -13.68 -11.83
CA ASP A 124 -9.73 -12.98 -12.49
C ASP A 124 -9.88 -13.38 -13.96
N PHE A 125 -8.80 -13.79 -14.64
CA PHE A 125 -8.82 -14.21 -16.05
C PHE A 125 -9.87 -15.31 -16.29
N TRP A 126 -9.92 -16.30 -15.41
CA TRP A 126 -10.77 -17.48 -15.57
C TRP A 126 -11.96 -17.51 -14.59
N GLN A 127 -11.88 -16.81 -13.45
CA GLN A 127 -12.98 -16.76 -12.48
C GLN A 127 -13.98 -15.63 -12.72
N HIS A 128 -13.54 -14.47 -13.21
CA HIS A 128 -14.39 -13.28 -13.28
C HIS A 128 -14.54 -12.77 -14.72
N HIS A 129 -13.42 -12.45 -15.39
CA HIS A 129 -13.40 -11.96 -16.76
C HIS A 129 -13.78 -13.02 -17.80
N LYS A 130 -13.61 -14.31 -17.46
CA LYS A 130 -13.91 -15.46 -18.34
C LYS A 130 -13.21 -15.40 -19.70
N THR A 131 -12.02 -14.81 -19.74
CA THR A 131 -11.16 -14.77 -20.94
C THR A 131 -10.47 -16.11 -21.15
N ASP A 132 -10.24 -16.84 -20.07
CA ASP A 132 -9.56 -18.12 -20.05
C ASP A 132 -10.46 -19.20 -19.46
N PRO A 133 -10.49 -20.41 -20.03
CA PRO A 133 -11.39 -21.47 -19.58
C PRO A 133 -10.97 -22.10 -18.24
N ASP A 134 -9.69 -22.02 -17.89
CA ASP A 134 -9.12 -22.63 -16.68
C ASP A 134 -7.83 -21.92 -16.25
N ALA A 135 -7.35 -22.27 -15.05
CA ALA A 135 -6.14 -21.69 -14.47
C ALA A 135 -4.87 -21.97 -15.28
N ALA A 136 -4.73 -23.14 -15.92
CA ALA A 136 -3.55 -23.45 -16.73
C ALA A 136 -3.46 -22.59 -17.98
N THR A 137 -4.60 -22.30 -18.61
CA THR A 137 -4.69 -21.41 -19.78
C THR A 137 -4.40 -19.97 -19.37
N ALA A 138 -5.00 -19.49 -18.27
CA ALA A 138 -4.70 -18.17 -17.71
C ALA A 138 -3.23 -17.99 -17.32
N ALA A 139 -2.61 -19.03 -16.72
CA ALA A 139 -1.21 -19.01 -16.34
C ALA A 139 -0.29 -18.90 -17.57
N ALA A 140 -0.58 -19.68 -18.61
CA ALA A 140 0.14 -19.59 -19.88
C ALA A 140 -0.03 -18.21 -20.51
N ASP A 141 -1.25 -17.70 -20.59
CA ASP A 141 -1.56 -16.41 -21.20
C ASP A 141 -0.80 -15.26 -20.53
N ALA A 142 -0.85 -15.19 -19.19
CA ALA A 142 -0.14 -14.16 -18.43
C ALA A 142 1.38 -14.23 -18.64
N VAL A 143 1.99 -15.42 -18.68
CA VAL A 143 3.43 -15.59 -18.96
C VAL A 143 3.78 -15.13 -20.38
N LEU A 144 2.97 -15.51 -21.37
CA LEU A 144 3.18 -15.13 -22.77
C LEU A 144 3.07 -13.62 -22.96
N HIS A 145 2.21 -12.96 -22.18
CA HIS A 145 2.10 -11.51 -22.12
C HIS A 145 3.14 -10.83 -21.22
N GLY A 146 4.05 -11.60 -20.62
CA GLY A 146 5.20 -11.09 -19.88
C GLY A 146 4.87 -10.61 -18.47
N THR A 147 3.83 -11.15 -17.85
CA THR A 147 3.68 -11.12 -16.38
C THR A 147 4.67 -12.12 -15.79
N ASP A 148 5.63 -11.66 -15.00
CA ASP A 148 6.74 -12.51 -14.53
C ASP A 148 6.43 -13.15 -13.16
N LEU A 149 5.68 -12.45 -12.31
CA LEU A 149 5.29 -12.86 -10.96
C LEU A 149 3.79 -12.79 -10.77
N GLU A 150 3.25 -13.76 -10.04
CA GLU A 150 1.91 -13.68 -9.47
C GLU A 150 2.03 -13.15 -8.02
N CYS A 151 1.37 -12.03 -7.72
CA CYS A 151 1.02 -11.73 -6.33
C CYS A 151 -0.23 -12.54 -5.98
N ALA A 152 -0.22 -13.21 -4.84
CA ALA A 152 -1.38 -13.94 -4.34
C ALA A 152 -1.47 -13.77 -2.82
N THR A 153 -2.68 -13.54 -2.34
CA THR A 153 -2.96 -13.40 -0.89
C THR A 153 -3.85 -14.51 -0.36
N GLY A 154 -4.53 -15.24 -1.25
CA GLY A 154 -5.36 -16.38 -0.93
C GLY A 154 -4.63 -17.73 -0.99
N GLN A 155 -5.43 -18.81 -0.98
CA GLN A 155 -4.95 -20.18 -1.20
C GLN A 155 -4.91 -20.57 -2.68
N LEU A 156 -5.45 -19.73 -3.56
CA LEU A 156 -5.61 -20.01 -4.98
C LEU A 156 -4.60 -19.19 -5.80
N PHE A 157 -3.67 -19.90 -6.44
CA PHE A 157 -2.57 -19.34 -7.21
C PHE A 157 -2.70 -19.88 -8.62
N THR A 158 -2.96 -19.02 -9.60
CA THR A 158 -3.06 -19.40 -11.00
C THR A 158 -1.72 -19.97 -11.50
N TYR A 159 -0.57 -19.45 -11.04
CA TYR A 159 0.74 -19.98 -11.42
C TYR A 159 1.10 -21.33 -10.82
N ASN A 160 0.35 -21.86 -9.84
CA ASN A 160 0.48 -23.26 -9.45
C ASN A 160 0.13 -24.23 -10.60
N SER A 161 -0.63 -23.76 -11.60
CA SER A 161 -0.97 -24.52 -12.82
C SER A 161 0.05 -24.40 -13.95
N LEU A 162 1.20 -23.72 -13.76
CA LEU A 162 2.21 -23.57 -14.83
C LEU A 162 2.81 -24.91 -15.28
N LEU A 163 3.00 -25.87 -14.35
CA LEU A 163 3.47 -27.21 -14.71
C LEU A 163 2.47 -27.92 -15.64
N GLU A 164 1.18 -27.82 -15.32
CA GLU A 164 0.10 -28.35 -16.15
C GLU A 164 0.07 -27.65 -17.52
N ALA A 165 0.23 -26.33 -17.54
CA ALA A 165 0.27 -25.53 -18.77
C ALA A 165 1.41 -25.97 -19.71
N VAL A 166 2.59 -26.28 -19.15
CA VAL A 166 3.72 -26.84 -19.91
C VAL A 166 3.41 -28.25 -20.41
N GLN A 167 2.85 -29.13 -19.57
CA GLN A 167 2.47 -30.49 -19.95
C GLN A 167 1.41 -30.52 -21.06
N ARG A 168 0.48 -29.55 -21.05
CA ARG A 168 -0.55 -29.34 -22.09
C ARG A 168 0.00 -28.66 -23.35
N GLY A 169 1.25 -28.18 -23.33
CA GLY A 169 1.86 -27.46 -24.44
C GLY A 169 1.33 -26.04 -24.67
N LEU A 170 0.65 -25.46 -23.69
CA LEU A 170 0.12 -24.08 -23.74
C LEU A 170 1.23 -23.03 -23.63
N VAL A 171 2.28 -23.36 -22.90
CA VAL A 171 3.49 -22.54 -22.76
C VAL A 171 4.72 -23.46 -22.76
N LYS A 172 5.83 -22.99 -23.32
CA LYS A 172 7.11 -23.72 -23.34
C LYS A 172 7.94 -23.33 -22.11
N GLU A 173 8.72 -24.27 -21.60
CA GLU A 173 9.68 -24.00 -20.52
C GLU A 173 10.61 -22.82 -20.84
N ALA A 174 11.11 -22.73 -22.08
CA ALA A 174 11.94 -21.61 -22.54
C ALA A 174 11.24 -20.23 -22.47
N GLN A 175 9.91 -20.17 -22.44
CA GLN A 175 9.16 -18.92 -22.24
C GLN A 175 9.12 -18.54 -20.75
N LEU A 176 9.10 -19.51 -19.83
CA LEU A 176 9.26 -19.31 -18.39
C LEU A 176 10.67 -18.81 -18.05
N ASP A 177 11.69 -19.32 -18.74
CA ASP A 177 13.08 -18.88 -18.57
C ASP A 177 13.26 -17.37 -18.73
N ALA A 178 12.47 -16.73 -19.60
CA ALA A 178 12.53 -15.29 -19.79
C ALA A 178 12.13 -14.54 -18.51
N SER A 179 11.02 -14.95 -17.89
CA SER A 179 10.53 -14.38 -16.62
C SER A 179 11.53 -14.65 -15.49
N VAL A 180 12.00 -15.89 -15.36
CA VAL A 180 13.00 -16.26 -14.34
C VAL A 180 14.28 -15.42 -14.48
N LYS A 181 14.78 -15.21 -15.71
CA LYS A 181 15.96 -14.37 -15.96
C LYS A 181 15.73 -12.91 -15.55
N ARG A 182 14.57 -12.32 -15.84
CA ARG A 182 14.25 -10.94 -15.40
C ARG A 182 14.23 -10.85 -13.88
N LEU A 183 13.58 -11.79 -13.20
CA LEU A 183 13.46 -11.80 -11.74
C LEU A 183 14.80 -12.01 -11.05
N PHE A 184 15.61 -12.97 -11.51
CA PHE A 184 16.93 -13.18 -10.93
C PHE A 184 17.86 -12.01 -11.22
N LYS A 185 17.81 -11.40 -12.42
CA LYS A 185 18.55 -10.16 -12.70
C LYS A 185 18.23 -9.08 -11.68
N ILE A 186 16.96 -8.86 -11.36
CA ILE A 186 16.56 -7.89 -10.33
C ILE A 186 17.13 -8.25 -8.96
N ARG A 187 17.10 -9.53 -8.57
CA ARG A 187 17.67 -9.99 -7.30
C ARG A 187 19.19 -9.83 -7.24
N PHE A 188 19.90 -10.02 -8.35
CA PHE A 188 21.33 -9.68 -8.46
C PHE A 188 21.56 -8.18 -8.35
N GLN A 189 20.73 -7.36 -8.99
CA GLN A 189 20.76 -5.90 -8.86
C GLN A 189 20.38 -5.42 -7.45
N LEU A 190 19.73 -6.23 -6.63
CA LEU A 190 19.52 -5.95 -5.20
C LEU A 190 20.66 -6.45 -4.31
N GLY A 191 21.69 -7.08 -4.88
CA GLY A 191 22.83 -7.62 -4.15
C GLY A 191 22.54 -8.88 -3.33
N MET A 192 21.39 -9.53 -3.53
CA MET A 192 20.95 -10.69 -2.72
C MET A 192 21.87 -11.93 -2.81
N PHE A 193 22.81 -11.94 -3.75
CA PHE A 193 23.75 -13.04 -3.99
C PHE A 193 25.21 -12.64 -3.77
N ASP A 194 25.48 -11.37 -3.46
CA ASP A 194 26.83 -10.87 -3.18
C ASP A 194 27.11 -10.92 -1.67
N PRO A 195 28.38 -10.98 -1.22
CA PRO A 195 28.73 -10.85 0.19
C PRO A 195 28.15 -9.56 0.78
N VAL A 196 27.55 -9.65 1.96
CA VAL A 196 26.78 -8.56 2.58
C VAL A 196 27.64 -7.29 2.74
N GLU A 197 28.93 -7.43 3.00
CA GLU A 197 29.90 -6.34 3.15
C GLU A 197 30.11 -5.54 1.86
N GLN A 198 29.79 -6.11 0.70
CA GLN A 198 29.89 -5.45 -0.61
C GLN A 198 28.62 -4.70 -1.00
N VAL A 199 27.50 -4.94 -0.32
CA VAL A 199 26.18 -4.37 -0.65
C VAL A 199 25.89 -3.20 0.30
N PRO A 200 26.06 -1.93 -0.12
CA PRO A 200 25.98 -0.79 0.80
C PRO A 200 24.64 -0.69 1.52
N TYR A 201 23.55 -1.07 0.83
CA TYR A 201 22.20 -1.01 1.38
C TYR A 201 21.87 -2.15 2.34
N ALA A 202 22.62 -3.27 2.32
CA ALA A 202 22.47 -4.35 3.30
C ALA A 202 23.07 -3.99 4.67
N GLN A 203 23.86 -2.92 4.74
CA GLN A 203 24.52 -2.44 5.96
C GLN A 203 23.68 -1.42 6.75
N ILE A 204 22.49 -1.05 6.26
CA ILE A 204 21.64 -0.05 6.92
C ILE A 204 21.15 -0.61 8.27
N PRO A 205 21.51 -0.01 9.41
CA PRO A 205 21.13 -0.54 10.71
C PRO A 205 19.67 -0.19 11.05
N LEU A 206 19.08 -0.98 11.96
CA LEU A 206 17.71 -0.75 12.45
C LEU A 206 17.53 0.64 13.08
N SER A 207 18.59 1.24 13.63
CA SER A 207 18.56 2.60 14.22
C SER A 207 18.21 3.70 13.22
N VAL A 208 18.23 3.42 11.91
CA VAL A 208 17.77 4.33 10.86
C VAL A 208 16.24 4.40 10.80
N VAL A 209 15.55 3.31 11.15
CA VAL A 209 14.08 3.26 11.21
C VAL A 209 13.60 4.26 12.26
N GLU A 210 12.67 5.14 11.87
CA GLU A 210 12.17 6.25 12.69
C GLU A 210 13.25 7.15 13.31
N SER A 211 14.43 7.26 12.69
CA SER A 211 15.48 8.17 13.16
C SER A 211 15.01 9.64 13.21
N ALA A 212 15.66 10.47 14.01
CA ALA A 212 15.30 11.88 14.15
C ALA A 212 15.25 12.64 12.80
N PRO A 213 16.16 12.41 11.82
CA PRO A 213 16.04 12.96 10.48
C PRO A 213 14.77 12.52 9.73
N HIS A 214 14.36 11.25 9.86
CA HIS A 214 13.12 10.77 9.22
C HIS A 214 11.88 11.40 9.85
N GLN A 215 11.84 11.53 11.18
CA GLN A 215 10.74 12.22 11.87
C GLN A 215 10.66 13.70 11.46
N ALA A 216 11.80 14.37 11.32
CA ALA A 216 11.86 15.76 10.85
C ALA A 216 11.39 15.90 9.39
N ALA A 217 11.79 14.99 8.51
CA ALA A 217 11.35 14.96 7.11
C ALA A 217 9.83 14.71 7.00
N ALA A 218 9.28 13.76 7.76
CA ALA A 218 7.84 13.49 7.80
C ALA A 218 7.05 14.73 8.27
N LEU A 219 7.53 15.41 9.31
CA LEU A 219 6.92 16.65 9.80
C LEU A 219 6.98 17.79 8.77
N GLN A 220 8.09 17.91 8.04
CA GLN A 220 8.23 18.92 6.99
C GLN A 220 7.28 18.64 5.82
N LEU A 221 7.22 17.38 5.36
CA LEU A 221 6.30 16.95 4.32
C LEU A 221 4.85 17.25 4.73
N ALA A 222 4.45 16.89 5.95
CA ALA A 222 3.11 17.19 6.45
C ALA A 222 2.79 18.70 6.46
N ARG A 223 3.76 19.57 6.78
CA ARG A 223 3.57 21.03 6.76
C ARG A 223 3.38 21.58 5.35
N GLU A 224 4.04 20.97 4.36
CA GLU A 224 3.95 21.37 2.95
C GLU A 224 2.71 20.78 2.25
N SER A 225 2.12 19.72 2.80
CA SER A 225 0.94 19.03 2.23
C SER A 225 -0.41 19.60 2.68
N VAL A 226 -0.47 20.47 3.70
CA VAL A 226 -1.74 21.05 4.18
C VAL A 226 -2.16 22.22 3.29
N VAL A 227 -3.38 22.13 2.74
CA VAL A 227 -3.96 23.16 1.86
C VAL A 227 -4.94 24.05 2.64
N LEU A 228 -4.68 25.35 2.70
CA LEU A 228 -5.61 26.34 3.24
C LEU A 228 -6.66 26.70 2.18
N LEU A 229 -7.82 26.03 2.22
CA LEU A 229 -8.89 26.24 1.23
C LEU A 229 -9.63 27.59 1.41
N LYS A 230 -9.82 28.04 2.64
CA LYS A 230 -10.54 29.29 2.97
C LYS A 230 -10.03 29.90 4.25
N ASN A 231 -9.86 31.23 4.26
CA ASN A 231 -9.52 32.00 5.45
C ASN A 231 -10.41 33.25 5.56
N ASP A 232 -11.65 33.05 6.02
CA ASP A 232 -12.59 34.16 6.17
C ASP A 232 -12.14 35.16 7.24
N LYS A 233 -12.28 36.44 6.96
CA LYS A 233 -11.94 37.56 7.86
C LYS A 233 -10.53 37.49 8.46
N ASN A 234 -9.57 36.86 7.78
CA ASN A 234 -8.21 36.64 8.29
C ASN A 234 -8.19 35.99 9.69
N THR A 235 -9.09 35.03 9.91
CA THR A 235 -9.22 34.34 11.20
C THR A 235 -7.94 33.58 11.57
N LEU A 236 -7.30 32.96 10.57
CA LEU A 236 -6.01 32.29 10.74
C LEU A 236 -4.84 33.25 10.43
N PRO A 237 -3.70 33.14 11.16
CA PRO A 237 -3.42 32.16 12.21
C PRO A 237 -4.04 32.52 13.58
N LEU A 238 -4.44 31.50 14.34
CA LEU A 238 -4.95 31.69 15.70
C LEU A 238 -3.84 32.17 16.65
N ARG A 239 -4.21 33.05 17.59
CA ARG A 239 -3.34 33.45 18.70
C ARG A 239 -3.10 32.27 19.64
N LYS A 240 -1.88 32.12 20.16
CA LYS A 240 -1.51 31.00 21.05
C LYS A 240 -1.93 31.19 22.52
N ASN A 241 -2.39 32.38 22.88
CA ASN A 241 -2.81 32.77 24.22
C ASN A 241 -4.32 32.98 24.33
N LEU A 242 -5.10 32.27 23.50
CA LEU A 242 -6.55 32.25 23.65
C LEU A 242 -6.91 31.68 25.03
N ARG A 243 -7.98 32.18 25.64
CA ARG A 243 -8.43 31.66 26.95
C ARG A 243 -8.86 30.20 26.85
N LYS A 244 -9.60 29.86 25.79
CA LYS A 244 -10.20 28.54 25.61
C LYS A 244 -10.32 28.20 24.12
N ILE A 245 -10.06 26.95 23.78
CA ILE A 245 -10.24 26.38 22.44
C ILE A 245 -11.10 25.13 22.57
N ALA A 246 -12.18 25.05 21.80
CA ALA A 246 -12.95 23.84 21.65
C ALA A 246 -12.52 23.13 20.36
N VAL A 247 -12.12 21.87 20.49
CA VAL A 247 -11.77 20.98 19.39
C VAL A 247 -12.92 19.99 19.25
N LEU A 248 -13.56 19.98 18.08
CA LEU A 248 -14.76 19.19 17.83
C LEU A 248 -14.55 18.23 16.66
N GLY A 249 -15.24 17.09 16.69
CA GLY A 249 -15.36 16.16 15.57
C GLY A 249 -14.66 14.81 15.77
N PRO A 250 -15.15 13.74 15.11
CA PRO A 250 -14.68 12.37 15.32
C PRO A 250 -13.22 12.12 14.93
N ASN A 251 -12.66 12.95 14.04
CA ASN A 251 -11.27 12.82 13.56
C ASN A 251 -10.26 13.59 14.41
N ALA A 252 -10.70 14.37 15.39
CA ALA A 252 -9.79 15.28 16.08
C ALA A 252 -8.79 14.56 16.98
N ASP A 253 -9.15 13.36 17.48
CA ASP A 253 -8.29 12.50 18.29
C ASP A 253 -8.35 11.03 17.82
N ASN A 254 -8.28 10.82 16.50
CA ASN A 254 -8.32 9.48 15.90
C ASN A 254 -7.02 9.16 15.15
N GLU A 255 -6.29 8.17 15.64
CA GLU A 255 -4.99 7.77 15.07
C GLU A 255 -5.11 7.07 13.72
N ALA A 256 -6.13 6.22 13.55
CA ALA A 256 -6.35 5.47 12.31
C ALA A 256 -6.60 6.41 11.13
N VAL A 257 -7.36 7.50 11.35
CA VAL A 257 -7.60 8.52 10.32
C VAL A 257 -6.33 9.29 9.95
N GLN A 258 -5.41 9.49 10.90
CA GLN A 258 -4.11 10.11 10.59
C GLN A 258 -3.21 9.21 9.74
N LEU A 259 -3.27 7.89 9.96
CA LEU A 259 -2.44 6.93 9.23
C LEU A 259 -3.00 6.55 7.86
N GLY A 260 -4.32 6.59 7.68
CA GLY A 260 -4.95 6.13 6.43
C GLY A 260 -4.82 4.62 6.25
N ASN A 261 -4.52 4.17 5.04
CA ASN A 261 -4.27 2.75 4.72
C ASN A 261 -2.79 2.50 4.36
N TYR A 262 -2.43 1.23 4.13
CA TYR A 262 -1.05 0.82 3.81
C TYR A 262 0.02 1.40 4.76
N ASN A 263 -0.28 1.42 6.06
CA ASN A 263 0.59 1.96 7.10
C ASN A 263 1.24 0.86 7.94
N GLY A 264 2.30 1.23 8.65
CA GLY A 264 2.89 0.43 9.71
C GLY A 264 2.52 0.97 11.10
N PHE A 265 3.24 0.55 12.13
CA PHE A 265 3.01 0.94 13.52
C PHE A 265 4.09 1.93 13.99
N PRO A 266 3.89 3.26 13.85
CA PRO A 266 4.91 4.22 14.27
C PRO A 266 5.06 4.25 15.79
N THR A 267 6.27 4.50 16.29
CA THR A 267 6.50 4.67 17.74
C THR A 267 5.88 5.95 18.29
N LYS A 268 5.58 6.92 17.44
CA LYS A 268 4.94 8.19 17.79
C LYS A 268 3.93 8.60 16.73
N LEU A 269 2.73 8.94 17.18
CA LEU A 269 1.66 9.49 16.36
C LEU A 269 1.04 10.68 17.09
N ILE A 270 0.85 11.79 16.37
CA ILE A 270 0.31 13.04 16.95
C ILE A 270 -1.01 13.37 16.24
N THR A 271 -2.11 13.26 16.98
CA THR A 271 -3.44 13.68 16.50
C THR A 271 -3.56 15.21 16.42
N PRO A 272 -4.54 15.76 15.67
CA PRO A 272 -4.81 17.19 15.67
C PRO A 272 -5.02 17.76 17.09
N LEU A 273 -5.77 17.05 17.95
CA LEU A 273 -5.98 17.44 19.34
C LEU A 273 -4.68 17.48 20.13
N ALA A 274 -3.85 16.44 20.04
CA ALA A 274 -2.55 16.39 20.70
C ALA A 274 -1.63 17.52 20.22
N GLY A 275 -1.60 17.77 18.90
CA GLY A 275 -0.83 18.85 18.29
C GLY A 275 -1.26 20.25 18.75
N ILE A 276 -2.57 20.49 18.86
CA ILE A 276 -3.12 21.76 19.37
C ILE A 276 -2.73 21.94 20.85
N ARG A 277 -2.94 20.92 21.69
CA ARG A 277 -2.56 20.96 23.12
C ARG A 277 -1.09 21.26 23.33
N ALA A 278 -0.21 20.66 22.52
CA ALA A 278 1.23 20.89 22.59
C ALA A 278 1.65 22.30 22.12
N LYS A 279 0.82 22.99 21.32
CA LYS A 279 1.18 24.27 20.69
C LYS A 279 0.72 25.51 21.45
N VAL A 280 -0.37 25.41 22.21
CA VAL A 280 -0.98 26.53 22.94
C VAL A 280 -0.27 26.80 24.26
N GLY A 281 -0.41 28.02 24.79
CA GLY A 281 0.20 28.37 26.07
C GLY A 281 -0.48 27.67 27.26
N PRO A 282 0.20 27.52 28.41
CA PRO A 282 -0.32 26.81 29.58
C PRO A 282 -1.61 27.42 30.17
N GLY A 283 -1.91 28.68 29.88
CA GLY A 283 -3.16 29.35 30.27
C GLY A 283 -4.34 29.14 29.30
N THR A 284 -4.15 28.37 28.22
CA THR A 284 -5.21 28.05 27.25
C THR A 284 -5.89 26.75 27.65
N GLU A 285 -7.18 26.80 27.96
CA GLU A 285 -7.98 25.59 28.18
C GLU A 285 -8.34 24.95 26.83
N VAL A 286 -7.98 23.69 26.61
CA VAL A 286 -8.36 22.94 25.39
C VAL A 286 -9.37 21.86 25.74
N VAL A 287 -10.61 22.05 25.32
CA VAL A 287 -11.69 21.07 25.49
C VAL A 287 -11.91 20.29 24.20
N TYR A 288 -12.14 18.99 24.33
CA TYR A 288 -12.45 18.12 23.20
C TYR A 288 -13.88 17.57 23.37
N VAL A 289 -14.64 17.57 22.28
CA VAL A 289 -15.94 16.90 22.21
C VAL A 289 -16.05 16.22 20.85
N GLN A 290 -16.26 14.90 20.83
CA GLN A 290 -16.42 14.16 19.57
C GLN A 290 -17.62 14.66 18.75
N GLY A 291 -18.75 14.93 19.41
CA GLY A 291 -19.93 15.56 18.83
C GLY A 291 -20.82 14.60 18.02
N VAL A 292 -20.27 13.92 17.01
CA VAL A 292 -20.97 12.94 16.16
C VAL A 292 -20.07 11.73 15.88
N ASP A 293 -20.66 10.64 15.43
CA ASP A 293 -19.94 9.50 14.84
C ASP A 293 -19.79 9.69 13.31
N TYR A 294 -19.01 8.83 12.65
CA TYR A 294 -18.71 8.91 11.21
C TYR A 294 -19.95 8.82 10.31
N ALA A 295 -20.89 7.95 10.68
CA ALA A 295 -22.10 7.66 9.90
C ALA A 295 -23.39 7.82 10.72
N SER A 296 -23.28 8.26 11.98
CA SER A 296 -24.41 8.34 12.91
C SER A 296 -24.39 9.64 13.69
N ASN A 297 -25.59 10.18 13.93
CA ASN A 297 -25.79 11.35 14.78
C ASN A 297 -25.92 10.96 16.28
N THR A 298 -25.79 9.66 16.59
CA THR A 298 -25.76 9.14 17.96
C THR A 298 -24.31 8.92 18.37
N VAL A 299 -23.83 9.69 19.35
CA VAL A 299 -22.55 9.39 20.01
C VAL A 299 -22.84 8.44 21.15
N TYR A 300 -22.37 7.20 21.02
CA TYR A 300 -22.22 6.34 22.19
C TYR A 300 -21.03 6.87 22.98
N GLU A 301 -21.27 7.33 24.20
CA GLU A 301 -20.18 7.46 25.17
C GLU A 301 -19.94 6.07 25.75
N PRO A 302 -18.92 5.33 25.29
CA PRO A 302 -18.59 4.07 25.93
C PRO A 302 -18.26 4.39 27.39
N LEU A 303 -18.97 3.75 28.32
CA LEU A 303 -18.56 3.79 29.70
C LEU A 303 -17.19 3.10 29.77
N ASP A 304 -16.12 3.87 29.98
CA ASP A 304 -14.79 3.31 30.15
C ASP A 304 -14.76 2.55 31.48
N LEU A 305 -14.99 1.24 31.36
CA LEU A 305 -14.93 0.31 32.48
C LEU A 305 -13.49 -0.13 32.76
N SER A 306 -12.49 0.23 31.95
CA SER A 306 -11.11 -0.28 32.08
C SER A 306 -10.54 -0.01 33.48
N ALA A 307 -10.83 1.17 34.04
CA ALA A 307 -10.43 1.54 35.40
C ALA A 307 -11.20 0.80 36.52
N ARG A 308 -12.31 0.12 36.18
CA ARG A 308 -13.18 -0.63 37.09
C ARG A 308 -13.04 -2.15 36.96
N LEU A 309 -12.34 -2.63 35.94
CA LEU A 309 -12.11 -4.04 35.70
C LEU A 309 -10.90 -4.51 36.49
N ALA A 310 -11.06 -5.66 37.15
CA ALA A 310 -10.01 -6.28 37.92
C ALA A 310 -10.17 -7.81 37.90
N TYR A 311 -9.05 -8.51 37.94
CA TYR A 311 -9.02 -9.96 38.13
C TYR A 311 -8.25 -10.27 39.41
N GLN A 312 -8.85 -11.05 40.31
CA GLN A 312 -8.26 -11.40 41.62
C GLN A 312 -7.74 -10.18 42.41
N GLY A 313 -8.44 -9.06 42.32
CA GLY A 313 -8.09 -7.81 43.04
C GLY A 313 -7.00 -6.97 42.37
N GLN A 314 -6.45 -7.38 41.22
CA GLN A 314 -5.51 -6.58 40.44
C GLN A 314 -6.22 -5.89 39.25
N PRO A 315 -6.01 -4.59 39.01
CA PRO A 315 -6.62 -3.87 37.88
C PRO A 315 -6.29 -4.49 36.52
N GLY A 316 -7.24 -4.43 35.59
CA GLY A 316 -7.08 -4.89 34.20
C GLY A 316 -7.60 -6.30 33.95
N TRP A 317 -7.06 -6.94 32.92
CA TRP A 317 -7.50 -8.23 32.39
C TRP A 317 -6.48 -9.32 32.66
N HIS A 318 -6.95 -10.51 32.98
CA HIS A 318 -6.11 -11.70 32.97
C HIS A 318 -5.93 -12.18 31.53
N ALA A 319 -4.70 -12.21 31.02
CA ALA A 319 -4.40 -12.63 29.66
C ALA A 319 -3.43 -13.83 29.66
N GLU A 320 -3.78 -14.84 28.88
CA GLU A 320 -2.98 -16.04 28.63
C GLU A 320 -2.58 -16.09 27.14
N TYR A 321 -1.30 -16.36 26.87
CA TYR A 321 -0.72 -16.38 25.53
C TYR A 321 -0.33 -17.81 25.17
N PHE A 322 -0.65 -18.25 23.95
CA PHE A 322 -0.42 -19.62 23.49
C PHE A 322 0.47 -19.66 22.24
N ARG A 323 1.09 -20.81 21.96
CA ARG A 323 1.79 -21.02 20.68
C ARG A 323 0.75 -21.33 19.61
N GLY A 324 0.60 -20.40 18.66
CA GLY A 324 -0.31 -20.55 17.53
C GLY A 324 -1.75 -20.20 17.86
N VAL A 325 -2.59 -20.23 16.83
CA VAL A 325 -3.97 -19.70 16.87
C VAL A 325 -5.00 -20.65 17.46
N ALA A 326 -4.63 -21.90 17.74
CA ALA A 326 -5.53 -22.93 18.26
C ALA A 326 -5.74 -22.87 19.78
N LEU A 327 -5.00 -22.01 20.49
CA LEU A 327 -5.05 -21.85 21.96
C LEU A 327 -4.87 -23.18 22.73
N ALA A 328 -4.13 -24.13 22.15
CA ALA A 328 -3.96 -25.48 22.69
C ALA A 328 -2.65 -25.63 23.47
N GLY A 329 -2.70 -26.45 24.53
CA GLY A 329 -1.56 -26.69 25.44
C GLY A 329 -1.47 -25.65 26.56
N PRO A 330 -0.43 -25.72 27.41
CA PRO A 330 -0.23 -24.74 28.48
C PRO A 330 0.12 -23.36 27.90
N PRO A 331 -0.33 -22.26 28.53
CA PRO A 331 0.08 -20.91 28.15
C PRO A 331 1.61 -20.75 28.19
N VAL A 332 2.17 -20.05 27.21
CA VAL A 332 3.60 -19.65 27.21
C VAL A 332 3.86 -18.40 28.02
N ALA A 333 2.84 -17.58 28.26
CA ALA A 333 2.90 -16.45 29.16
C ALA A 333 1.53 -16.17 29.75
N THR A 334 1.52 -15.65 30.97
CA THR A 334 0.31 -15.17 31.66
C THR A 334 0.64 -13.81 32.25
N ARG A 335 -0.16 -12.79 31.98
CA ARG A 335 0.05 -11.44 32.50
C ARG A 335 -1.26 -10.70 32.73
N GLN A 336 -1.17 -9.68 33.57
CA GLN A 336 -2.25 -8.74 33.80
C GLN A 336 -2.12 -7.61 32.77
N GLU A 337 -3.08 -7.51 31.86
CA GLU A 337 -3.07 -6.50 30.79
C GLU A 337 -3.92 -5.29 31.18
N PRO A 338 -3.41 -4.06 31.04
CA PRO A 338 -4.16 -2.86 31.38
C PRO A 338 -5.27 -2.54 30.35
N LYS A 339 -5.20 -3.13 29.14
CA LYS A 339 -6.13 -2.91 28.04
C LYS A 339 -6.29 -4.19 27.20
N LEU A 340 -7.47 -4.37 26.60
CA LEU A 340 -7.68 -5.36 25.54
C LEU A 340 -7.23 -4.77 24.20
N ASP A 341 -6.27 -5.42 23.56
CA ASP A 341 -5.89 -5.14 22.18
C ASP A 341 -6.57 -6.15 21.26
N PHE A 342 -7.58 -5.68 20.52
CA PHE A 342 -8.37 -6.51 19.59
C PHE A 342 -7.68 -6.68 18.23
N TYR A 343 -6.52 -6.06 18.00
CA TYR A 343 -5.85 -6.10 16.71
C TYR A 343 -5.08 -7.42 16.47
N LEU A 344 -4.69 -8.11 17.54
CA LEU A 344 -3.84 -9.31 17.48
C LEU A 344 -4.47 -10.57 18.10
N ALA A 345 -5.72 -10.51 18.58
CA ALA A 345 -6.35 -11.61 19.29
C ALA A 345 -7.54 -12.19 18.52
N ASN A 346 -7.44 -13.48 18.18
CA ASN A 346 -8.62 -14.30 17.98
C ASN A 346 -9.31 -14.44 19.34
N VAL A 347 -10.24 -13.53 19.64
CA VAL A 347 -11.02 -13.58 20.88
C VAL A 347 -12.15 -14.59 20.70
N GLN A 348 -12.07 -15.75 21.35
CA GLN A 348 -13.27 -16.53 21.63
C GLN A 348 -13.96 -15.88 22.84
N GLN A 349 -15.19 -15.40 22.64
CA GLN A 349 -16.06 -14.92 23.72
C GLN A 349 -16.62 -16.07 24.55
#